data_AF-H6QY17-F1
#
_entry.id   AF-H6QY17-F1
#
_cell.length_a   1.000
_cell.length_b   1.000
_cell.length_c   1.000
_cell.angle_alpha   90.00
_cell.angle_beta   90.00
_cell.angle_gamma   90.00
#
_symmetry.space_group_name_H-M   'P 1'
#
loop_
_entity.id
_entity.type
_entity.pdbx_description
1 polymer ?
#
loop_
_entity_poly.entity_id
_entity_poly.type
_entity_poly.pdbx_seq_one_letter_code
_entity_poly.pdbx_strand_id
1 'polypeptide(L)'
;MTTRDVAQAAGVSLGVVHYCFENKDALMTELVKALSMELRDSVDANETVWQEAGTGKAALQTLVRNGLELMWLNIEATPERQLLTYETTTYALREGEQTPAKLAIAREQYAFNDSTVADILDHARDATSTEWSVPVQTLSRFTLSVIDGIVLRWLVDNDSESVRTQLDVLSEMLSTYAK
;
A
#
# COMPACT_ATOMS: atom_id res chain seq x y z
N MET A 1 18.86 10.68 2.79
CA MET A 1 18.17 11.57 1.82
C MET A 1 17.95 12.98 2.40
N THR A 2 18.14 14.03 1.61
CA THR A 2 17.98 15.45 1.95
C THR A 2 16.78 16.08 1.23
N THR A 3 16.28 17.24 1.67
CA THR A 3 15.23 18.00 0.96
C THR A 3 15.64 18.36 -0.48
N ARG A 4 16.94 18.42 -0.75
CA ARG A 4 17.52 18.65 -2.07
C ARG A 4 17.41 17.44 -2.98
N ASP A 5 17.58 16.23 -2.45
CA ASP A 5 17.42 14.99 -3.20
C ASP A 5 15.95 14.80 -3.62
N VAL A 6 15.01 15.16 -2.74
CA VAL A 6 13.56 15.13 -3.03
C VAL A 6 13.18 16.16 -4.09
N ALA A 7 13.67 17.40 -3.98
CA ALA A 7 13.42 18.45 -4.98
C ALA A 7 13.90 18.02 -6.38
N GLN A 8 15.07 17.38 -6.44
CA GLN A 8 15.66 16.87 -7.68
C GLN A 8 14.86 15.69 -8.27
N ALA A 9 14.40 14.76 -7.43
CA ALA A 9 13.56 13.64 -7.87
C ALA A 9 12.17 14.09 -8.35
N ALA A 10 11.61 15.13 -7.74
CA ALA A 10 10.29 15.68 -8.07
C ALA A 10 10.32 16.76 -9.18
N GLY A 11 11.49 17.12 -9.72
CA GLY A 11 11.63 18.11 -10.79
C GLY A 11 11.26 19.55 -10.38
N VAL A 12 11.30 19.88 -9.08
CA VAL A 12 10.93 21.20 -8.54
C VAL A 12 12.12 21.88 -7.85
N SER A 13 12.04 23.22 -7.68
CA SER A 13 13.10 23.95 -6.98
C SER A 13 13.08 23.71 -5.47
N LEU A 14 14.26 23.72 -4.83
CA LEU A 14 14.39 23.59 -3.38
C LEU A 14 13.59 24.67 -2.61
N GLY A 15 13.42 25.85 -3.18
CA GLY A 15 12.60 26.93 -2.62
C GLY A 15 11.10 26.61 -2.58
N VAL A 16 10.58 25.88 -3.58
CA VAL A 16 9.17 25.43 -3.61
C VAL A 16 8.95 24.34 -2.54
N VAL A 17 9.92 23.45 -2.35
CA VAL A 17 9.88 22.42 -1.30
C VAL A 17 9.88 23.06 0.10
N HIS A 18 10.69 24.09 0.34
CA HIS A 18 10.68 24.80 1.63
C HIS A 18 9.46 25.71 1.84
N TYR A 19 8.83 26.16 0.76
CA TYR A 19 7.61 26.98 0.83
C TYR A 19 6.36 26.12 1.10
N CYS A 20 6.30 24.90 0.57
CA CYS A 20 5.18 23.99 0.74
C CYS A 20 5.26 23.12 2.00
N PHE A 21 6.46 22.91 2.55
CA PHE A 21 6.66 22.00 3.69
C PHE A 21 7.51 22.67 4.78
N GLU A 22 6.94 22.76 6.00
CA GLU A 22 7.57 23.44 7.14
C GLU A 22 8.88 22.78 7.59
N ASN A 23 9.05 21.48 7.34
CA ASN A 23 10.28 20.75 7.62
C ASN A 23 10.40 19.49 6.74
N LYS A 24 11.58 18.87 6.78
CA LYS A 24 11.88 17.62 6.06
C LYS A 24 10.86 16.52 6.36
N ASP A 25 10.32 16.45 7.57
CA ASP A 25 9.41 15.39 7.99
C ASP A 25 8.01 15.56 7.38
N ALA A 26 7.52 16.79 7.26
CA ALA A 26 6.29 17.12 6.54
C ALA A 26 6.41 16.78 5.04
N LEU A 27 7.56 17.06 4.43
CA LEU A 27 7.85 16.68 3.03
C LEU A 27 7.85 15.15 2.85
N MET A 28 8.53 14.42 3.73
CA MET A 28 8.58 12.96 3.65
C MET A 28 7.20 12.32 3.81
N THR A 29 6.37 12.89 4.68
CA THR A 29 4.99 12.45 4.88
C THR A 29 4.15 12.59 3.63
N GLU A 30 4.15 13.79 3.05
CA GLU A 30 3.32 14.07 1.87
C GLU A 30 3.85 13.34 0.64
N LEU A 31 5.17 13.09 0.57
CA LEU A 31 5.76 12.18 -0.40
C LEU A 31 5.22 10.75 -0.24
N VAL A 32 5.20 10.21 0.98
CA VAL A 32 4.69 8.85 1.19
C VAL A 32 3.18 8.77 0.93
N LYS A 33 2.39 9.78 1.31
CA LYS A 33 0.96 9.88 0.91
C LYS A 33 0.80 9.89 -0.61
N ALA A 34 1.61 10.67 -1.32
CA ALA A 34 1.58 10.71 -2.78
C ALA A 34 1.95 9.35 -3.41
N LEU A 35 2.92 8.64 -2.85
CA LEU A 35 3.29 7.29 -3.29
C LEU A 35 2.17 6.27 -3.05
N SER A 36 1.50 6.33 -1.89
CA SER A 36 0.31 5.50 -1.62
C SER A 36 -0.83 5.81 -2.60
N MET A 37 -1.07 7.08 -2.93
CA MET A 37 -2.08 7.48 -3.90
C MET A 37 -1.75 7.00 -5.32
N GLU A 38 -0.50 7.11 -5.75
CA GLU A 38 -0.04 6.60 -7.06
C GLU A 38 -0.24 5.08 -7.18
N LEU A 39 0.04 4.34 -6.10
CA LEU A 39 -0.21 2.91 -6.04
C LEU A 39 -1.71 2.60 -6.14
N ARG A 40 -2.57 3.34 -5.43
CA ARG A 40 -4.03 3.17 -5.53
C ARG A 40 -4.52 3.46 -6.95
N ASP A 41 -4.14 4.61 -7.50
CA ASP A 41 -4.59 5.06 -8.81
C ASP A 41 -4.15 4.08 -9.91
N SER A 42 -3.01 3.41 -9.75
CA SER A 42 -2.56 2.35 -10.67
C SER A 42 -3.44 1.09 -10.65
N VAL A 43 -4.06 0.78 -9.50
CA VAL A 43 -5.00 -0.34 -9.34
C VAL A 43 -6.39 0.06 -9.85
N ASP A 44 -6.84 1.28 -9.51
CA ASP A 44 -8.13 1.83 -9.94
C ASP A 44 -8.20 2.05 -11.46
N ALA A 45 -7.09 2.45 -12.09
CA ALA A 45 -7.03 2.70 -13.54
C ALA A 45 -7.22 1.43 -14.39
N ASN A 46 -7.12 0.25 -13.80
CA ASN A 46 -7.27 -1.02 -14.51
C ASN A 46 -8.72 -1.54 -14.40
N GLU A 47 -9.67 -0.74 -14.89
CA GLU A 47 -11.12 -1.00 -14.85
C GLU A 47 -11.50 -2.38 -15.44
N THR A 48 -10.66 -2.89 -16.36
CA THR A 48 -10.84 -4.21 -16.99
C THR A 48 -10.78 -5.38 -16.01
N VAL A 49 -10.10 -5.24 -14.88
CA VAL A 49 -9.98 -6.28 -13.84
C VAL A 49 -11.34 -6.59 -13.22
N TRP A 50 -12.22 -5.59 -13.13
CA TRP A 50 -13.48 -5.65 -12.39
C TRP A 50 -14.67 -6.12 -13.23
N GLN A 51 -14.60 -5.97 -14.56
CA GLN A 51 -15.75 -6.13 -15.45
C GLN A 51 -16.11 -7.60 -15.77
N GLU A 52 -15.25 -8.57 -15.46
CA GLU A 52 -15.43 -9.98 -15.87
C GLU A 52 -15.24 -11.00 -14.73
N ALA A 53 -15.31 -10.58 -13.46
CA ALA A 53 -14.92 -11.41 -12.33
C ALA A 53 -15.75 -12.72 -12.18
N GLY A 54 -17.02 -12.72 -12.63
CA GLY A 54 -17.98 -13.78 -12.31
C GLY A 54 -18.55 -13.62 -10.90
N THR A 55 -19.21 -14.65 -10.36
CA THR A 55 -19.84 -14.59 -9.03
C THR A 55 -19.32 -15.67 -8.08
N GLY A 56 -19.43 -15.39 -6.77
CA GLY A 56 -19.08 -16.29 -5.69
C GLY A 56 -17.61 -16.28 -5.30
N LYS A 57 -17.27 -17.13 -4.33
CA LYS A 57 -15.95 -17.14 -3.68
C LYS A 57 -14.76 -17.36 -4.63
N ALA A 58 -14.91 -18.19 -5.65
CA ALA A 58 -13.83 -18.45 -6.62
C ALA A 58 -13.54 -17.21 -7.50
N ALA A 59 -14.59 -16.50 -7.92
CA ALA A 59 -14.49 -15.23 -8.61
C ALA A 59 -13.77 -14.18 -7.75
N LEU A 60 -14.18 -14.07 -6.47
CA LEU A 60 -13.55 -13.17 -5.51
C LEU A 60 -12.06 -13.47 -5.31
N GLN A 61 -11.69 -14.73 -5.12
CA GLN A 61 -10.28 -15.10 -4.97
C GLN A 61 -9.46 -14.67 -6.18
N THR A 62 -9.97 -14.93 -7.39
CA THR A 62 -9.30 -14.55 -8.64
C THR A 62 -9.15 -13.03 -8.74
N LEU A 63 -10.20 -12.29 -8.41
CA LEU A 63 -10.21 -10.84 -8.47
C LEU A 63 -9.23 -10.22 -7.46
N VAL A 64 -9.24 -10.68 -6.22
CA VAL A 64 -8.29 -10.26 -5.18
C VAL A 64 -6.86 -10.60 -5.60
N ARG A 65 -6.62 -11.79 -6.16
CA ARG A 65 -5.29 -12.19 -6.63
C ARG A 65 -4.77 -11.30 -7.75
N ASN A 66 -5.63 -10.90 -8.68
CA ASN A 66 -5.29 -9.98 -9.76
C ASN A 66 -4.96 -8.58 -9.22
N GLY A 67 -5.75 -8.07 -8.27
CA GLY A 67 -5.47 -6.79 -7.61
C GLY A 67 -4.13 -6.80 -6.87
N LEU A 68 -3.82 -7.90 -6.17
CA LEU A 68 -2.52 -8.10 -5.51
C LEU A 68 -1.36 -8.14 -6.51
N GLU A 69 -1.52 -8.76 -7.69
CA GLU A 69 -0.47 -8.75 -8.74
C GLU A 69 -0.21 -7.34 -9.24
N LEU A 70 -1.27 -6.57 -9.52
CA LEU A 70 -1.12 -5.21 -10.04
C LEU A 70 -0.41 -4.30 -9.04
N MET A 71 -0.79 -4.38 -7.77
CA MET A 71 -0.06 -3.69 -6.70
C MET A 71 1.41 -4.15 -6.66
N TRP A 72 1.66 -5.46 -6.74
CA TRP A 72 3.00 -6.01 -6.71
C TRP A 72 3.89 -5.52 -7.85
N LEU A 73 3.39 -5.50 -9.09
CA LEU A 73 4.16 -5.03 -10.25
C LEU A 73 4.64 -3.58 -10.08
N ASN A 74 3.84 -2.72 -9.46
CA ASN A 74 4.25 -1.34 -9.15
C ASN A 74 5.33 -1.28 -8.07
N ILE A 75 5.21 -2.12 -7.03
CA ILE A 75 6.20 -2.25 -5.96
C ILE A 75 7.53 -2.76 -6.53
N GLU A 76 7.49 -3.84 -7.32
CA GLU A 76 8.64 -4.48 -7.95
C GLU A 76 9.39 -3.52 -8.88
N ALA A 77 8.66 -2.66 -9.60
CA ALA A 77 9.25 -1.64 -10.46
C ALA A 77 9.93 -0.49 -9.68
N THR A 78 9.66 -0.34 -8.38
CA THR A 78 10.10 0.80 -7.58
C THR A 78 10.66 0.44 -6.18
N PRO A 79 11.65 -0.49 -6.08
CA PRO A 79 12.19 -0.96 -4.79
C PRO A 79 12.73 0.16 -3.91
N GLU A 80 13.45 1.12 -4.49
CA GLU A 80 14.01 2.27 -3.78
C GLU A 80 12.94 3.15 -3.13
N ARG A 81 11.75 3.23 -3.74
CA ARG A 81 10.62 3.96 -3.15
C ARG A 81 10.10 3.26 -1.88
N GLN A 82 10.09 1.92 -1.87
CA GLN A 82 9.67 1.17 -0.69
C GLN A 82 10.67 1.28 0.46
N LEU A 83 11.98 1.19 0.17
CA LEU A 83 13.02 1.44 1.17
C LEU A 83 12.85 2.81 1.82
N LEU A 84 12.60 3.84 1.01
CA LEU A 84 12.37 5.19 1.50
C LEU A 84 11.15 5.31 2.42
N THR A 85 10.06 4.62 2.10
CA THR A 85 8.86 4.55 2.95
C THR A 85 9.20 3.94 4.31
N TYR A 86 9.91 2.81 4.34
CA TYR A 86 10.32 2.17 5.61
C TYR A 86 11.25 3.04 6.44
N GLU A 87 12.25 3.67 5.82
CA GLU A 87 13.15 4.61 6.52
C GLU A 87 12.37 5.76 7.15
N THR A 88 11.41 6.32 6.40
CA THR A 88 10.57 7.42 6.86
C THR A 88 9.70 7.01 8.05
N THR A 89 8.99 5.88 7.94
CA THR A 89 8.13 5.38 9.00
C THR A 89 8.95 5.05 10.25
N THR A 90 10.06 4.33 10.11
CA THR A 90 10.89 3.94 11.26
C THR A 90 11.57 5.15 11.93
N TYR A 91 11.99 6.15 11.15
CA TYR A 91 12.48 7.41 11.69
C TYR A 91 11.39 8.15 12.48
N ALA A 92 10.19 8.29 11.91
CA ALA A 92 9.07 8.95 12.59
C ALA A 92 8.67 8.25 13.90
N LEU A 93 8.70 6.91 13.93
CA LEU A 93 8.43 6.13 15.14
C LEU A 93 9.50 6.35 16.22
N ARG A 94 10.78 6.41 15.83
CA ARG A 94 11.89 6.64 16.76
C ARG A 94 11.88 8.06 17.35
N GLU A 95 11.59 9.05 16.51
CA GLU A 95 11.50 10.46 16.93
C GLU A 95 10.18 10.78 17.64
N GLY A 96 9.15 9.98 17.42
CA GLY A 96 7.81 10.15 17.98
C GLY A 96 7.78 10.13 19.51
N GLU A 97 8.75 9.47 20.15
CA GLU A 97 8.95 9.52 21.60
C GLU A 97 9.24 10.93 22.12
N GLN A 98 9.91 11.76 21.30
CA GLN A 98 10.28 13.13 21.64
C GLN A 98 9.35 14.15 20.98
N THR A 99 8.73 13.81 19.85
CA THR A 99 7.85 14.68 19.06
C THR A 99 6.55 13.95 18.69
N PRO A 100 5.52 13.97 19.56
CA PRO A 100 4.27 13.22 19.34
C PRO A 100 3.53 13.50 18.02
N ALA A 101 3.71 14.69 17.44
CA ALA A 101 3.13 15.05 16.15
C ALA A 101 3.64 14.15 15.00
N LYS A 102 4.90 13.71 15.03
CA LYS A 102 5.46 12.81 14.00
C LYS A 102 4.80 11.43 14.03
N LEU A 103 4.47 10.95 15.23
CA LEU A 103 3.77 9.67 15.41
C LEU A 103 2.32 9.75 14.90
N ALA A 104 1.65 10.89 15.09
CA ALA A 104 0.29 11.09 14.59
C ALA A 104 0.22 11.02 13.06
N ILE A 105 1.22 11.59 12.39
CA ILE A 105 1.33 11.58 10.94
C ILE A 105 1.53 10.15 10.39
N ALA A 106 2.46 9.38 10.96
CA ALA A 106 2.65 7.98 10.55
C ALA A 106 1.37 7.14 10.74
N ARG A 107 0.62 7.39 11.83
CA ARG A 107 -0.67 6.75 12.07
C ARG A 107 -1.73 7.13 11.04
N GLU A 108 -1.81 8.40 10.67
CA GLU A 108 -2.76 8.88 9.66
C GLU A 108 -2.51 8.20 8.31
N GLN A 109 -1.24 8.08 7.91
CA GLN A 109 -0.85 7.42 6.68
C GLN A 109 -1.24 5.93 6.67
N TYR A 110 -0.95 5.19 7.75
CA TYR A 110 -1.35 3.79 7.86
C TYR A 110 -2.89 3.63 7.90
N ALA A 111 -3.61 4.54 8.54
CA ALA A 111 -5.07 4.54 8.52
C ALA A 111 -5.65 4.80 7.11
N PHE A 112 -5.02 5.69 6.33
CA PHE A 112 -5.38 5.91 4.94
C PHE A 112 -5.15 4.66 4.06
N ASN A 113 -4.01 4.00 4.24
CA ASN A 113 -3.73 2.73 3.56
C ASN A 113 -4.74 1.64 3.96
N ASP A 114 -5.02 1.49 5.27
CA ASP A 114 -6.02 0.55 5.80
C ASP A 114 -7.40 0.78 5.17
N SER A 115 -7.81 2.04 5.00
CA SER A 115 -9.08 2.41 4.34
C SER A 115 -9.05 2.07 2.86
N THR A 116 -7.96 2.40 2.16
CA THR A 116 -7.81 2.13 0.73
C THR A 116 -7.94 0.64 0.41
N VAL A 117 -7.27 -0.21 1.20
CA VAL A 117 -7.39 -1.66 1.01
C VAL A 117 -8.79 -2.16 1.39
N ALA A 118 -9.44 -1.56 2.40
CA ALA A 118 -10.82 -1.91 2.73
C ALA A 118 -11.78 -1.60 1.57
N ASP A 119 -11.65 -0.43 0.94
CA ASP A 119 -12.47 -0.02 -0.21
C ASP A 119 -12.29 -0.98 -1.40
N ILE A 120 -11.06 -1.40 -1.69
CA ILE A 120 -10.75 -2.38 -2.74
C ILE A 120 -11.39 -3.75 -2.42
N LEU A 121 -11.28 -4.21 -1.17
CA LEU A 121 -11.88 -5.48 -0.74
C LEU A 121 -13.42 -5.44 -0.77
N ASP A 122 -14.04 -4.33 -0.39
CA ASP A 122 -15.48 -4.14 -0.50
C ASP A 122 -15.92 -4.07 -1.97
N HIS A 123 -15.17 -3.40 -2.83
CA HIS A 123 -15.45 -3.39 -4.26
C HIS A 123 -15.36 -4.80 -4.87
N ALA A 124 -14.38 -5.60 -4.46
CA ALA A 124 -14.25 -7.00 -4.89
C ALA A 124 -15.41 -7.87 -4.41
N ARG A 125 -15.86 -7.65 -3.17
CA ARG A 125 -17.06 -8.30 -2.63
C ARG A 125 -18.29 -7.98 -3.49
N ASP A 126 -18.52 -6.70 -3.75
CA ASP A 126 -19.70 -6.23 -4.49
C ASP A 126 -19.68 -6.76 -5.94
N ALA A 127 -18.54 -6.67 -6.61
CA ALA A 127 -18.35 -7.15 -7.99
C ALA A 127 -18.62 -8.66 -8.14
N THR A 128 -18.42 -9.44 -7.08
CA THR A 128 -18.55 -10.91 -7.10
C THR A 128 -19.80 -11.41 -6.39
N SER A 129 -20.65 -10.50 -5.90
CA SER A 129 -21.86 -10.83 -5.14
C SER A 129 -21.59 -11.77 -3.96
N THR A 130 -20.52 -11.50 -3.22
CA THR A 130 -20.14 -12.24 -2.00
C THR A 130 -20.41 -11.43 -0.75
N GLU A 131 -20.23 -12.02 0.43
CA GLU A 131 -20.23 -11.31 1.71
C GLU A 131 -19.02 -11.67 2.56
N TRP A 132 -18.42 -10.68 3.23
CA TRP A 132 -17.36 -10.93 4.21
C TRP A 132 -17.96 -11.48 5.51
N SER A 133 -17.37 -12.56 6.04
CA SER A 133 -17.76 -13.18 7.30
C SER A 133 -17.20 -12.48 8.54
N VAL A 134 -16.30 -11.52 8.34
CA VAL A 134 -15.66 -10.68 9.37
C VAL A 134 -15.67 -9.22 8.89
N PRO A 135 -15.48 -8.23 9.77
CA PRO A 135 -15.41 -6.83 9.35
C PRO A 135 -14.28 -6.61 8.33
N VAL A 136 -14.57 -5.91 7.22
CA VAL A 136 -13.59 -5.66 6.14
C VAL A 136 -12.34 -4.94 6.64
N GLN A 137 -12.46 -4.09 7.67
CA GLN A 137 -11.33 -3.39 8.29
C GLN A 137 -10.35 -4.36 8.99
N THR A 138 -10.83 -5.52 9.43
CA THR A 138 -9.96 -6.57 9.97
C THR A 138 -9.15 -7.21 8.84
N LEU A 139 -9.80 -7.49 7.70
CA LEU A 139 -9.15 -8.06 6.52
C LEU A 139 -8.16 -7.08 5.89
N SER A 140 -8.50 -5.79 5.79
CA SER A 140 -7.62 -4.80 5.17
C SER A 140 -6.33 -4.61 5.96
N ARG A 141 -6.45 -4.43 7.28
CA ARG A 141 -5.30 -4.31 8.19
C ARG A 141 -4.43 -5.56 8.18
N PHE A 142 -5.04 -6.75 8.16
CA PHE A 142 -4.32 -8.02 8.05
C PHE A 142 -3.56 -8.10 6.71
N THR A 143 -4.25 -7.79 5.61
CA THR A 143 -3.67 -7.80 4.26
C THR A 143 -2.45 -6.91 4.18
N LEU A 144 -2.54 -5.65 4.62
CA LEU A 144 -1.39 -4.73 4.63
C LEU A 144 -0.25 -5.22 5.52
N SER A 145 -0.55 -5.78 6.70
CA SER A 145 0.48 -6.33 7.57
C SER A 145 1.26 -7.47 6.91
N VAL A 146 0.57 -8.32 6.14
CA VAL A 146 1.21 -9.41 5.37
C VAL A 146 2.04 -8.82 4.22
N ILE A 147 1.50 -7.86 3.47
CA ILE A 147 2.20 -7.21 2.36
C ILE A 147 3.46 -6.49 2.83
N ASP A 148 3.40 -5.74 3.93
CA ASP A 148 4.58 -5.10 4.54
C ASP A 148 5.69 -6.12 4.83
N GLY A 149 5.32 -7.31 5.32
CA GLY A 149 6.26 -8.40 5.57
C GLY A 149 6.84 -9.00 4.29
N ILE A 150 6.00 -9.24 3.28
CA ILE A 150 6.41 -9.79 1.97
C ILE A 150 7.39 -8.84 1.28
N VAL A 151 7.05 -7.55 1.20
CA VAL A 151 7.87 -6.52 0.54
C VAL A 151 9.21 -6.38 1.26
N LEU A 152 9.22 -6.28 2.59
CA LEU A 152 10.46 -6.18 3.35
C LEU A 152 11.34 -7.42 3.16
N ARG A 153 10.75 -8.62 3.13
CA ARG A 153 11.49 -9.88 2.87
C ARG A 153 12.07 -9.92 1.45
N TRP A 154 11.28 -9.49 0.47
CA TRP A 154 11.73 -9.41 -0.92
C TRP A 154 12.87 -8.42 -1.11
N LEU A 155 12.86 -7.26 -0.43
CA LEU A 155 13.97 -6.31 -0.49
C LEU A 155 15.29 -6.91 0.01
N VAL A 156 15.24 -7.96 0.84
CA VAL A 156 16.42 -8.69 1.32
C VAL A 156 16.81 -9.81 0.36
N ASP A 157 15.86 -10.63 -0.07
CA ASP A 157 16.13 -11.86 -0.80
C ASP A 157 16.17 -11.67 -2.34
N ASN A 158 15.55 -10.59 -2.84
CA ASN A 158 15.32 -10.28 -4.25
C ASN A 158 14.67 -11.44 -5.04
N ASP A 159 13.77 -12.17 -4.37
CA ASP A 159 13.07 -13.33 -4.92
C ASP A 159 11.60 -13.00 -5.22
N SER A 160 11.35 -12.48 -6.42
CA SER A 160 10.00 -12.13 -6.88
C SER A 160 9.12 -13.33 -7.21
N GLU A 161 9.69 -14.53 -7.39
CA GLU A 161 8.91 -15.75 -7.60
C GLU A 161 8.24 -16.17 -6.30
N SER A 162 9.00 -16.15 -5.20
CA SER A 162 8.47 -16.39 -3.85
C SER A 162 7.38 -15.40 -3.46
N VAL A 163 7.48 -14.14 -3.90
CA VAL A 163 6.40 -13.15 -3.69
C VAL A 163 5.11 -13.60 -4.35
N ARG A 164 5.15 -14.01 -5.63
CA ARG A 164 3.95 -14.47 -6.36
C ARG A 164 3.27 -15.65 -5.67
N THR A 165 4.05 -16.62 -5.17
CA THR A 165 3.52 -17.73 -4.36
C THR A 165 2.86 -17.26 -3.07
N GLN A 166 3.44 -16.26 -2.39
CA GLN A 166 2.84 -15.70 -1.17
C GLN A 166 1.55 -14.92 -1.46
N LEU A 167 1.45 -14.25 -2.62
CA LEU A 167 0.21 -13.60 -3.06
C LEU A 167 -0.88 -14.62 -3.37
N ASP A 168 -0.54 -15.78 -3.94
CA ASP A 168 -1.49 -16.90 -4.13
C ASP A 168 -2.06 -17.34 -2.77
N VAL A 169 -1.19 -17.61 -1.78
CA VAL A 169 -1.59 -18.00 -0.42
C VAL A 169 -2.45 -16.93 0.25
N LEU A 170 -2.09 -15.65 0.12
CA LEU A 170 -2.86 -14.55 0.69
C LEU A 170 -4.26 -14.47 0.07
N SER A 171 -4.38 -14.60 -1.25
CA SER A 171 -5.67 -14.57 -1.95
C SER A 171 -6.58 -15.73 -1.54
N GLU A 172 -6.03 -16.94 -1.38
CA GLU A 172 -6.76 -18.11 -0.89
C GLU A 172 -7.23 -17.91 0.54
N MET A 173 -6.36 -17.37 1.40
CA MET A 173 -6.71 -17.10 2.79
C MET A 173 -7.84 -16.06 2.91
N LEU A 174 -7.77 -14.97 2.17
CA LEU A 174 -8.81 -13.94 2.17
C LEU A 174 -10.15 -14.52 1.69
N SER A 175 -10.14 -15.38 0.66
CA SER A 175 -11.37 -16.01 0.16
C SER A 175 -12.03 -16.92 1.20
N THR A 176 -11.29 -17.45 2.20
CA THR A 176 -11.88 -18.24 3.29
C THR A 176 -12.91 -17.45 4.11
N TYR A 177 -12.79 -16.13 4.15
CA TYR A 177 -13.71 -15.24 4.84
C TYR A 177 -14.87 -14.76 3.97
N ALA A 178 -15.03 -15.27 2.75
CA ALA A 178 -16.15 -14.92 1.87
C ALA A 178 -17.25 -15.98 1.91
N LYS A 179 -18.49 -15.52 1.83
CA LYS A 179 -19.73 -16.32 1.74
C LYS A 179 -20.46 -16.04 0.45
#